data_AF-A0A2M9XG74-F1
#
_entry.id   AF-A0A2M9XG74-F1
#
_cell.length_a   1.000
_cell.length_b   1.000
_cell.length_c   1.000
_cell.angle_alpha   90.00
_cell.angle_beta   90.00
_cell.angle_gamma   90.00
#
_symmetry.space_group_name_H-M   'P 1'
#
loop_
_entity.id
_entity.type
_entity.pdbx_description
1 polymer ?
#
loop_
_entity_poly.entity_id
_entity_poly.type
_entity_poly.pdbx_seq_one_letter_code
_entity_poly.pdbx_strand_id
1 'polypeptide(L)'
;MKKTAILILIVSICFSNCASFRKENRILTTYLDEKVDPQSAPAKIALAPVFIPVGLTSLVLDVFIIHPITVIPDAIEDTYKVVWKDPSGGVVFQAVVFLPKVAISPLVFLVSFLGRSGFDI
;
A
#
# COMPACT_ATOMS: atom_id res chain seq x y z
N MET A 1 -31.39 -7.27 3.12
CA MET A 1 -30.65 -8.45 3.63
C MET A 1 -29.54 -8.91 2.67
N LYS A 2 -29.82 -9.26 1.41
CA LYS A 2 -28.76 -9.68 0.45
C LYS A 2 -27.70 -8.59 0.19
N LYS A 3 -28.09 -7.32 0.02
CA LYS A 3 -27.15 -6.21 -0.22
C LYS A 3 -26.22 -5.93 0.98
N THR A 4 -26.74 -6.05 2.20
CA THR A 4 -25.98 -5.89 3.44
C THR A 4 -24.99 -7.03 3.66
N ALA A 5 -25.37 -8.27 3.34
CA ALA A 5 -24.46 -9.42 3.42
C ALA A 5 -23.30 -9.33 2.42
N ILE A 6 -23.56 -8.85 1.19
CA ILE A 6 -22.52 -8.62 0.18
C ILE A 6 -21.55 -7.52 0.62
N LEU A 7 -22.06 -6.43 1.19
CA LEU A 7 -21.22 -5.35 1.72
C LEU A 7 -20.31 -5.85 2.85
N ILE A 8 -20.85 -6.63 3.80
CA ILE A 8 -20.08 -7.21 4.90
C ILE A 8 -19.01 -8.19 4.38
N LEU A 9 -19.33 -8.99 3.36
CA LEU A 9 -18.38 -9.91 2.72
C LEU A 9 -17.22 -9.15 2.05
N ILE A 10 -17.52 -8.09 1.29
CA ILE A 10 -16.51 -7.25 0.62
C ILE A 10 -15.61 -6.58 1.67
N VAL A 11 -16.20 -6.01 2.72
CA VAL A 11 -15.45 -5.39 3.81
C VAL A 11 -14.54 -6.41 4.52
N SER A 12 -15.03 -7.62 4.78
CA SER A 12 -14.25 -8.69 5.42
C SER A 12 -13.04 -9.14 4.57
N ILE A 13 -13.23 -9.26 3.25
CA ILE A 13 -12.15 -9.59 2.31
C ILE A 13 -11.12 -8.46 2.25
N CYS A 14 -11.56 -7.20 2.26
CA CYS A 14 -10.67 -6.04 2.29
C CYS A 14 -9.82 -5.97 3.57
N PHE A 15 -10.36 -6.34 4.73
CA PHE A 15 -9.59 -6.35 5.99
C PHE A 15 -8.55 -7.48 6.07
N SER A 16 -8.78 -8.59 5.39
CA SER A 16 -7.92 -9.79 5.48
C SER A 16 -6.55 -9.60 4.85
N ASN A 17 -6.40 -8.64 3.94
CA ASN A 17 -5.16 -8.40 3.19
C ASN A 17 -4.74 -6.92 3.20
N CYS A 18 -5.13 -6.17 4.24
CA CYS A 18 -4.75 -4.77 4.40
C CYS A 18 -3.23 -4.65 4.56
N ALA A 19 -2.61 -3.80 3.74
CA ALA A 19 -1.17 -3.62 3.73
C ALA A 19 -0.61 -3.19 5.10
N SER A 20 -1.40 -2.42 5.86
CA SER A 20 -1.07 -1.93 7.21
C SER A 20 -0.81 -3.02 8.27
N PHE A 21 -1.35 -4.23 8.09
CA PHE A 21 -1.16 -5.32 9.06
C PHE A 21 0.13 -6.11 8.83
N ARG A 22 0.78 -5.97 7.67
CA ARG A 22 2.05 -6.63 7.39
C ARG A 22 3.18 -5.89 8.12
N LYS A 23 4.16 -6.62 8.63
CA LYS A 23 5.29 -6.02 9.36
C LYS A 23 6.23 -5.32 8.38
N GLU A 24 6.41 -5.91 7.21
CA GLU A 24 7.24 -5.36 6.12
C GLU A 24 6.82 -3.93 5.69
N ASN A 25 5.51 -3.64 5.74
CA ASN A 25 4.94 -2.36 5.32
C ASN A 25 4.95 -1.29 6.43
N ARG A 26 5.42 -1.64 7.65
CA ARG A 26 5.46 -0.76 8.82
C ARG A 26 6.90 -0.42 9.18
N ILE A 27 7.56 0.37 8.35
CA ILE A 27 8.99 0.66 8.44
C ILE A 27 9.33 1.37 9.77
N LEU A 28 8.62 2.46 10.10
CA LEU A 28 8.91 3.25 11.30
C LEU A 28 8.53 2.49 12.57
N THR A 29 7.39 1.82 12.56
CA THR A 29 6.92 1.05 13.72
C THR A 29 7.84 -0.15 13.97
N THR A 30 8.26 -0.86 12.92
CA THR A 30 9.24 -1.95 13.04
C THR A 30 10.59 -1.45 13.53
N TYR A 31 11.02 -0.28 13.09
CA TYR A 31 12.24 0.35 13.59
C TYR A 31 12.16 0.69 15.08
N LEU A 32 11.02 1.22 15.55
CA LEU A 32 10.80 1.49 16.97
C LEU A 32 10.79 0.20 17.81
N ASP A 33 10.13 -0.84 17.32
CA ASP A 33 10.11 -2.17 17.98
C ASP A 33 11.53 -2.75 18.13
N GLU A 34 12.40 -2.56 17.13
CA GLU A 34 13.79 -3.03 17.18
C GLU A 34 14.65 -2.22 18.16
N LYS A 35 14.45 -0.90 18.23
CA LYS A 35 15.28 -0.02 19.08
C LYS A 35 14.81 0.06 20.51
N VAL A 36 13.55 -0.24 20.79
CA VAL A 36 12.94 -0.04 22.10
C VAL A 36 12.28 -1.33 22.56
N ASP A 37 13.13 -2.24 23.06
CA ASP A 37 12.73 -3.52 23.62
C ASP A 37 13.04 -3.60 25.13
N PRO A 38 12.23 -2.97 26.00
CA PRO A 38 12.40 -3.06 27.44
C PRO A 38 12.13 -4.47 27.95
N GLN A 39 13.16 -5.10 28.53
CA GLN A 39 13.11 -6.49 29.02
C GLN A 39 12.26 -6.68 30.29
N SER A 40 11.98 -5.63 31.06
CA SER A 40 11.27 -5.70 32.33
C SER A 40 9.90 -5.01 32.28
N ALA A 41 8.91 -5.58 32.99
CA ALA A 41 7.56 -5.02 33.09
C ALA A 41 7.53 -3.59 33.67
N PRO A 42 8.31 -3.24 34.71
CA PRO A 42 8.35 -1.86 35.20
C PRO A 42 8.87 -0.86 34.17
N ALA A 43 9.88 -1.26 33.37
CA ALA A 43 10.40 -0.42 32.29
C ALA A 43 9.34 -0.18 31.20
N LYS A 44 8.55 -1.21 30.84
CA LYS A 44 7.42 -1.06 29.90
C LYS A 44 6.41 -0.03 30.40
N ILE A 45 6.04 -0.08 31.68
CA ILE A 45 5.09 0.85 32.28
C ILE A 45 5.65 2.28 32.33
N ALA A 46 6.92 2.43 32.71
CA ALA A 46 7.57 3.74 32.80
C ALA A 46 7.72 4.42 31.42
N LEU A 47 7.95 3.64 30.37
CA LEU A 47 8.13 4.13 29.00
C LEU A 47 6.80 4.33 28.25
N ALA A 48 5.72 3.69 28.70
CA ALA A 48 4.41 3.72 28.04
C ALA A 48 3.88 5.14 27.74
N PRO A 49 3.97 6.15 28.63
CA PRO A 49 3.45 7.49 28.35
C PRO A 49 4.10 8.17 27.14
N VAL A 50 5.32 7.78 26.77
CA VAL A 50 6.05 8.32 25.63
C VAL A 50 5.92 7.42 24.42
N PHE A 51 6.07 6.10 24.60
CA PHE A 51 6.11 5.17 23.47
C PHE A 51 4.74 4.81 22.91
N ILE A 52 3.66 4.92 23.69
CA ILE A 52 2.29 4.79 23.15
C ILE A 52 2.00 5.87 22.11
N PRO A 53 2.15 7.18 22.41
CA PRO A 53 1.87 8.21 21.41
C PRO A 53 2.86 8.19 20.24
N VAL A 54 4.13 7.90 20.49
CA VAL A 54 5.15 7.79 19.43
C VAL A 54 4.84 6.61 18.50
N GLY A 55 4.54 5.43 19.05
CA GLY A 55 4.19 4.24 18.28
C GLY A 55 2.87 4.38 17.50
N LEU A 56 1.88 5.09 18.07
CA LEU A 56 0.66 5.41 17.32
C LEU A 56 0.96 6.35 16.14
N THR A 57 1.79 7.37 16.36
CA THR A 57 2.18 8.31 15.32
C THR A 57 2.99 7.62 14.22
N SER A 58 3.92 6.73 14.58
CA SER A 58 4.68 5.95 13.59
C SER A 58 3.77 5.07 12.76
N LEU A 59 2.78 4.43 13.38
CA LEU A 59 1.82 3.59 12.67
C LEU A 59 0.98 4.40 11.68
N VAL A 60 0.51 5.59 12.09
CA VAL A 60 -0.24 6.50 11.20
C VAL A 60 0.64 6.95 10.03
N LEU A 61 1.90 7.31 10.28
CA LEU A 61 2.84 7.69 9.23
C LEU A 61 3.13 6.53 8.28
N ASP A 62 3.34 5.32 8.81
CA ASP A 62 3.57 4.12 8.01
C ASP A 62 2.39 3.88 7.05
N VAL A 63 1.15 3.95 7.57
CA VAL A 63 -0.05 3.64 6.79
C VAL A 63 -0.37 4.70 5.73
N PHE A 64 -0.29 5.98 6.08
CA PHE A 64 -0.79 7.05 5.20
C PHE A 64 0.28 7.74 4.37
N ILE A 65 1.56 7.59 4.72
CA ILE A 65 2.65 8.32 4.07
C ILE A 65 3.73 7.37 3.57
N ILE A 66 4.37 6.62 4.47
CA ILE A 66 5.57 5.86 4.12
C ILE A 66 5.23 4.71 3.18
N HIS A 67 4.26 3.85 3.54
CA HIS A 67 3.86 2.72 2.71
C HIS A 67 3.36 3.14 1.32
N PRO A 68 2.45 4.13 1.19
CA PRO A 68 2.07 4.65 -0.12
C PRO A 68 3.26 5.12 -0.96
N ILE A 69 4.23 5.83 -0.37
CA ILE A 69 5.43 6.27 -1.10
C ILE A 69 6.26 5.08 -1.57
N THR A 70 6.44 4.04 -0.75
CA THR A 70 7.27 2.89 -1.10
C THR A 70 6.70 2.05 -2.24
N VAL A 71 5.38 2.07 -2.45
CA VAL A 71 4.73 1.30 -3.54
C VAL A 71 4.62 2.05 -4.87
N ILE A 72 5.06 3.33 -4.94
CA ILE A 72 5.07 4.11 -6.19
C ILE A 72 5.89 3.42 -7.29
N PRO A 73 7.12 2.94 -7.06
CA PRO A 73 7.92 2.29 -8.10
C PRO A 73 7.23 1.04 -8.66
N ASP A 74 6.59 0.25 -7.79
CA ASP A 74 5.87 -0.96 -8.19
C ASP A 74 4.63 -0.60 -9.02
N ALA A 75 3.90 0.45 -8.65
CA ALA A 75 2.75 0.92 -9.42
C ALA A 75 3.14 1.47 -10.81
N ILE A 76 4.32 2.10 -10.91
CA ILE A 76 4.90 2.52 -12.21
C ILE A 76 5.23 1.28 -13.05
N GLU A 77 5.91 0.30 -12.47
CA GLU A 77 6.29 -0.93 -13.17
C GLU A 77 5.06 -1.72 -13.64
N ASP A 78 4.00 -1.78 -12.83
CA ASP A 78 2.73 -2.41 -13.22
C ASP A 78 2.07 -1.66 -14.38
N THR A 79 2.08 -0.33 -14.35
CA THR A 79 1.56 0.50 -15.44
C THR A 79 2.36 0.25 -16.73
N TYR A 80 3.68 0.14 -16.61
CA TYR A 80 4.55 -0.19 -17.73
C TYR A 80 4.23 -1.57 -18.30
N LYS A 81 4.10 -2.60 -17.46
CA LYS A 81 3.74 -3.95 -17.88
C LYS A 81 2.38 -4.00 -18.59
N VAL A 82 1.38 -3.31 -18.05
CA VAL A 82 0.00 -3.36 -18.57
C VAL A 82 -0.16 -2.57 -19.87
N VAL A 83 0.47 -1.40 -19.98
CA VAL A 83 0.22 -0.48 -21.10
C VAL A 83 1.30 -0.55 -22.18
N TRP A 84 2.56 -0.83 -21.81
CA TRP A 84 3.72 -0.54 -22.65
C TRP A 84 4.60 -1.74 -23.00
N LYS A 85 4.80 -2.71 -22.09
CA LYS A 85 5.84 -3.75 -22.20
C LYS A 85 5.67 -4.71 -23.40
N ASP A 86 4.44 -5.12 -23.70
CA ASP A 86 4.15 -6.11 -24.75
C ASP A 86 3.04 -5.62 -25.71
N PRO A 87 3.34 -4.68 -26.61
CA PRO A 87 2.35 -4.11 -27.51
C PRO A 87 1.90 -5.12 -28.58
N SER A 88 0.59 -5.24 -28.78
CA SER A 88 0.02 -6.03 -29.89
C SER A 88 -0.06 -5.22 -31.19
N GLY A 89 0.20 -5.88 -32.32
CA GLY A 89 0.12 -5.27 -33.66
C GLY A 89 1.42 -4.62 -34.15
N GLY A 90 1.36 -4.11 -35.38
CA GLY A 90 2.52 -3.49 -36.04
C GLY A 90 2.78 -2.05 -35.62
N VAL A 91 3.93 -1.51 -36.03
CA VAL A 91 4.42 -0.16 -35.67
C VAL A 91 3.40 0.95 -35.99
N VAL A 92 2.73 0.87 -37.14
CA VAL A 92 1.72 1.87 -37.55
C VAL A 92 0.52 1.89 -36.61
N PHE A 93 0.06 0.71 -36.17
CA PHE A 93 -1.03 0.62 -35.20
C PHE A 93 -0.61 1.18 -33.84
N GLN A 94 0.62 0.89 -33.39
CA GLN A 94 1.17 1.45 -32.16
C GLN A 94 1.30 2.98 -32.19
N ALA A 95 1.60 3.58 -33.34
CA ALA A 95 1.61 5.03 -33.50
C ALA A 95 0.21 5.64 -33.31
N VAL A 96 -0.83 4.99 -33.81
CA VAL A 96 -2.23 5.44 -33.64
C VAL A 96 -2.68 5.30 -32.18
N VAL A 97 -2.34 4.18 -31.52
CA VAL A 97 -2.75 3.95 -30.12
C VAL A 97 -1.84 4.61 -29.08
N PHE A 98 -0.79 5.32 -29.49
CA PHE A 98 0.13 6.00 -28.58
C PHE A 98 -0.58 7.02 -27.68
N LEU A 99 -1.35 7.94 -28.27
CA LEU A 99 -2.09 8.96 -27.50
C LEU A 99 -3.11 8.33 -26.53
N PRO A 100 -3.92 7.34 -26.94
CA PRO A 100 -4.74 6.58 -25.99
C PRO A 100 -3.95 5.92 -24.85
N LYS A 101 -2.79 5.33 -25.12
CA LYS A 101 -1.93 4.72 -24.09
C LYS A 101 -1.40 5.74 -23.09
N VAL A 102 -0.97 6.90 -23.56
CA VAL A 102 -0.56 8.02 -22.67
C VAL A 102 -1.73 8.48 -21.81
N ALA A 103 -2.92 8.62 -22.40
CA ALA A 103 -4.11 9.07 -21.68
C ALA A 103 -4.59 8.07 -20.61
N ILE A 104 -4.46 6.76 -20.85
CA ILE A 104 -4.90 5.72 -19.89
C ILE A 104 -3.85 5.39 -18.82
N SER A 105 -2.57 5.65 -19.09
CA SER A 105 -1.46 5.39 -18.15
C SER A 105 -1.68 5.95 -16.74
N PRO A 106 -2.09 7.23 -16.52
CA PRO A 106 -2.33 7.73 -15.16
C PRO A 106 -3.49 7.01 -14.46
N LEU A 107 -4.50 6.54 -15.21
CA LEU A 107 -5.61 5.79 -14.62
C LEU A 107 -5.16 4.42 -14.15
N VAL A 108 -4.37 3.70 -14.98
CA VAL A 108 -3.80 2.40 -14.61
C VAL A 108 -2.86 2.54 -13.42
N PHE A 109 -2.03 3.59 -13.42
CA PHE A 109 -1.16 3.92 -12.29
C PHE A 109 -1.96 4.14 -11.01
N LEU A 110 -3.01 4.96 -11.05
CA LEU A 110 -3.83 5.24 -9.87
C LEU A 110 -4.49 3.98 -9.31
N VAL A 111 -4.98 3.09 -10.18
CA VAL A 111 -5.57 1.82 -9.76
C VAL A 111 -4.52 0.92 -9.10
N SER A 112 -3.35 0.76 -9.71
CA SER A 112 -2.27 -0.06 -9.10
C SER A 112 -1.75 0.56 -7.80
N PHE A 113 -1.52 1.88 -7.79
CA PHE A 113 -1.05 2.61 -6.61
C PHE A 113 -2.01 2.50 -5.42
N LEU A 114 -3.31 2.75 -5.63
CA LEU A 114 -4.31 2.61 -4.57
C LEU A 114 -4.48 1.15 -4.13
N GLY A 115 -4.41 0.23 -5.10
CA GLY A 115 -4.43 -1.21 -4.85
C GLY A 115 -3.31 -1.62 -3.89
N ARG A 116 -2.05 -1.30 -4.21
CA ARG A 116 -0.87 -1.63 -3.40
C ARG A 116 -0.77 -0.83 -2.10
N SER A 117 -1.28 0.40 -2.09
CA SER A 117 -1.30 1.23 -0.87
C SER A 117 -2.29 0.69 0.16
N GLY A 118 -3.45 0.21 -0.29
CA GLY A 118 -4.49 -0.33 0.60
C GLY A 118 -4.35 -1.82 0.89
N PHE A 119 -3.90 -2.59 -0.10
CA PHE A 119 -3.85 -4.05 -0.07
C PHE A 119 -2.45 -4.55 -0.36
N ASP A 120 -2.10 -5.66 0.27
CA ASP A 120 -0.84 -6.34 -0.01
C ASP A 120 -1.02 -7.24 -1.25
N ILE A 121 -0.68 -6.71 -2.44
CA ILE A 121 -0.84 -7.34 -3.75
C ILE A 121 0.38 -7.19 -4.66
#